data_AF-K2D4J4-F1
#
_entry.id   AF-K2D4J4-F1
#
_cell.length_a   1.000
_cell.length_b   1.000
_cell.length_c   1.000
_cell.angle_alpha   90.00
_cell.angle_beta   90.00
_cell.angle_gamma   90.00
#
_symmetry.space_group_name_H-M   'P 1'
#
loop_
_entity.id
_entity.type
_entity.pdbx_description
1 polymer ?
#
loop_
_entity_poly.entity_id
_entity_poly.type
_entity_poly.pdbx_seq_one_letter_code
_entity_poly.pdbx_strand_id
1 'polypeptide(L)'
;VLSVPLALWMLRRALRTPGRYAAVREFILAQNIFELAPLNEGALRRAVELPAAISEISLQGYSCCLEAGAATFVTGDRVLLKTPGLPVSGY
;
A
#
# COMPACT_ATOMS: atom_id res chain seq x y z
N VAL A 1 3.12 6.30 6.24
CA VAL A 1 2.00 6.86 5.48
C VAL A 1 1.45 5.80 4.53
N LEU A 2 0.14 5.54 4.55
CA LEU A 2 -0.54 4.57 3.66
C LEU A 2 -1.09 5.26 2.42
N SER A 3 -0.99 4.62 1.25
CA SER A 3 -1.73 5.09 0.07
C SER A 3 -3.23 4.82 0.23
N VAL A 4 -4.07 5.67 -0.36
CA VAL A 4 -5.54 5.57 -0.29
C VAL A 4 -6.06 4.20 -0.78
N PRO A 5 -5.54 3.61 -1.87
CA PRO A 5 -5.96 2.27 -2.29
C PRO A 5 -5.69 1.19 -1.24
N LEU A 6 -4.53 1.25 -0.59
CA LEU A 6 -4.13 0.30 0.46
C LEU A 6 -4.99 0.48 1.71
N ALA A 7 -5.28 1.72 2.11
CA ALA A 7 -6.17 2.03 3.22
C ALA A 7 -7.60 1.49 2.99
N LEU A 8 -8.16 1.67 1.78
CA LEU A 8 -9.46 1.12 1.41
C LEU A 8 -9.47 -0.41 1.45
N TRP A 9 -8.43 -1.06 0.95
CA TRP A 9 -8.31 -2.52 0.99
C TRP A 9 -8.23 -3.04 2.43
N MET A 10 -7.43 -2.41 3.29
CA MET A 10 -7.31 -2.78 4.71
C MET A 10 -8.65 -2.68 5.43
N LEU A 11 -9.41 -1.61 5.20
CA LEU A 11 -10.76 -1.44 5.76
C LEU A 11 -11.71 -2.56 5.28
N ARG A 12 -11.73 -2.87 3.97
CA ARG A 12 -12.56 -3.95 3.42
C ARG A 12 -12.19 -5.33 3.94
N ARG A 13 -10.90 -5.58 4.17
CA ARG A 13 -10.43 -6.84 4.77
C ARG A 13 -10.79 -6.95 6.24
N ALA A 14 -10.69 -5.85 6.98
CA ALA A 14 -11.03 -5.82 8.40
C ALA A 14 -12.53 -6.07 8.65
N LEU A 15 -13.43 -5.67 7.73
CA LEU A 15 -14.86 -6.04 7.77
C LEU A 15 -15.08 -7.56 7.79
N ARG A 16 -14.20 -8.33 7.15
CA ARG A 16 -14.28 -9.80 7.10
C ARG A 16 -13.64 -10.48 8.32
N THR A 17 -13.06 -9.71 9.24
CA THR A 17 -12.35 -10.23 10.43
C THR A 17 -13.04 -9.74 11.70
N PRO A 18 -13.88 -10.57 12.34
CA PRO A 18 -14.62 -10.19 13.54
C PRO A 18 -13.69 -9.67 14.64
N GLY A 19 -14.10 -8.60 15.33
CA GLY A 19 -13.37 -8.02 16.46
C GLY A 19 -12.19 -7.09 16.10
N ARG A 20 -11.73 -7.04 14.85
CA ARG A 20 -10.60 -6.17 14.44
C ARG A 20 -11.01 -4.90 13.70
N TYR A 21 -12.25 -4.85 13.19
CA TYR A 21 -12.71 -3.74 12.35
C TYR A 21 -12.68 -2.39 13.05
N ALA A 22 -13.14 -2.29 14.30
CA ALA A 22 -13.19 -1.02 15.02
C ALA A 22 -11.80 -0.40 15.20
N ALA A 23 -10.83 -1.20 15.68
CA ALA A 23 -9.45 -0.75 15.88
C ALA A 23 -8.76 -0.37 14.55
N VAL A 24 -8.94 -1.17 13.49
CA VAL A 24 -8.35 -0.87 12.17
C VAL A 24 -8.98 0.38 11.55
N ARG A 25 -10.30 0.55 11.68
CA ARG A 25 -11.01 1.74 11.21
C ARG A 25 -10.54 3.00 11.92
N GLU A 26 -10.41 2.95 13.25
CA GLU A 26 -9.93 4.07 14.06
C GLU A 26 -8.49 4.43 13.72
N PHE A 27 -7.60 3.44 13.64
CA PHE A 27 -6.21 3.64 13.22
C PHE A 27 -6.10 4.31 11.84
N ILE A 28 -6.88 3.84 10.85
CA ILE A 28 -6.81 4.38 9.48
C ILE A 28 -7.45 5.76 9.38
N LEU A 29 -8.65 5.97 9.93
CA LEU A 29 -9.43 7.19 9.72
C LEU A 29 -9.15 8.29 10.74
N ALA A 30 -8.94 7.94 12.01
CA ALA A 30 -8.79 8.94 13.08
C ALA A 30 -7.35 9.45 13.21
N GLN A 31 -6.35 8.62 12.88
CA GLN A 31 -4.95 9.03 12.96
C GLN A 31 -4.44 9.70 11.67
N ASN A 32 -5.27 9.80 10.62
CA ASN A 32 -4.94 10.41 9.32
C ASN A 32 -3.57 9.94 8.77
N ILE A 33 -3.24 8.67 8.99
CA ILE A 33 -1.96 8.04 8.64
C ILE A 33 -1.79 7.80 7.14
N PHE A 34 -2.67 8.36 6.32
CA PHE A 34 -2.62 8.30 4.87
C PHE A 34 -2.32 9.69 4.32
N GLU A 35 -1.40 9.76 3.37
CA GLU A 35 -1.23 10.91 2.51
C GLU A 35 -1.92 10.56 1.20
N LEU A 36 -2.30 11.61 0.48
CA LEU A 36 -2.69 11.49 -0.92
C LEU A 36 -1.47 11.01 -1.71
N ALA A 37 -1.28 9.69 -1.75
CA ALA A 37 -0.51 9.00 -2.76
C ALA A 37 -1.51 8.46 -3.79
N PRO A 38 -1.96 9.32 -4.74
CA PRO A 38 -2.97 8.94 -5.71
C PRO A 38 -2.42 7.90 -6.69
N LEU A 39 -3.31 7.00 -7.15
CA LEU A 39 -3.04 6.17 -8.32
C LEU A 39 -3.16 7.03 -9.59
N ASN A 40 -2.17 7.89 -9.82
CA ASN A 40 -2.08 8.80 -10.95
C ASN A 40 -1.33 8.13 -12.13
N GLU A 41 -1.16 8.87 -13.23
CA GLU A 41 -0.45 8.36 -14.41
C GLU A 41 1.00 7.91 -14.11
N GLY A 42 1.71 8.63 -13.23
CA GLY A 42 3.06 8.27 -12.80
C GLY A 42 3.08 6.91 -12.10
N ALA A 43 2.18 6.71 -11.15
CA ALA A 43 2.01 5.42 -10.47
C ALA A 43 1.64 4.28 -11.45
N LEU A 44 0.83 4.54 -12.47
CA LEU A 44 0.51 3.54 -13.50
C LEU A 44 1.73 3.17 -14.35
N ARG A 45 2.53 4.16 -14.78
CA ARG A 45 3.78 3.89 -15.52
C ARG A 45 4.74 3.03 -14.69
N ARG A 46 4.89 3.35 -13.40
CA ARG A 46 5.69 2.54 -12.46
C ARG A 46 5.17 1.11 -12.31
N ALA A 47 3.85 0.91 -12.28
CA ALA A 47 3.26 -0.41 -12.16
C ALA A 47 3.60 -1.33 -13.36
N VAL A 48 3.72 -0.78 -14.56
CA VAL A 48 4.08 -1.53 -15.78
C VAL A 48 5.57 -1.96 -15.79
N GLU A 49 6.44 -1.20 -15.11
CA GLU A 49 7.87 -1.53 -14.97
C GLU A 49 8.13 -2.65 -13.95
N LEU A 50 7.12 -3.04 -13.16
CA LEU A 50 7.25 -3.98 -12.06
C LEU A 50 6.85 -5.42 -12.43
N PRO A 51 7.39 -6.44 -11.75
CA PRO A 51 7.07 -7.84 -12.03
C PRO A 51 5.58 -8.17 -11.95
N ALA A 52 5.06 -8.89 -12.96
CA ALA A 52 3.67 -9.34 -13.03
C ALA A 52 3.26 -10.33 -11.91
N ALA A 53 4.22 -10.88 -11.16
CA ALA A 53 3.96 -11.81 -10.06
C ALA A 53 3.51 -11.11 -8.76
N ILE A 54 3.56 -9.77 -8.69
CA ILE A 54 3.13 -8.99 -7.52
C ILE A 54 1.61 -8.93 -7.49
N SER A 55 1.01 -9.13 -6.32
CA SER A 55 -0.45 -9.01 -6.18
C SER A 55 -0.91 -7.58 -6.51
N GLU A 56 -2.05 -7.45 -7.21
CA GLU A 56 -2.51 -6.16 -7.76
C GLU A 56 -2.60 -5.03 -6.71
N ILE A 57 -3.00 -5.35 -5.48
CA ILE A 57 -3.10 -4.36 -4.40
C ILE A 57 -1.74 -3.92 -3.87
N SER A 58 -0.80 -4.85 -3.73
CA SER A 58 0.58 -4.55 -3.32
C SER A 58 1.27 -3.72 -4.39
N LEU A 59 1.03 -4.03 -5.66
CA LEU A 59 1.55 -3.29 -6.81
C LEU A 59 1.04 -1.85 -6.83
N GLN A 60 -0.29 -1.65 -6.69
CA GLN A 60 -0.90 -0.32 -6.64
C GLN A 60 -0.38 0.49 -5.45
N GLY A 61 -0.33 -0.12 -4.26
CA GLY A 61 0.15 0.53 -3.05
C GLY A 61 1.60 0.98 -3.17
N TYR A 62 2.48 0.08 -3.63
CA TYR A 62 3.90 0.36 -3.83
C TYR A 62 4.12 1.46 -4.88
N SER A 63 3.42 1.40 -6.00
CA SER A 63 3.57 2.39 -7.09
C SER A 63 3.12 3.79 -6.66
N CYS A 64 2.03 3.89 -5.90
CA CYS A 64 1.58 5.16 -5.33
C CYS A 64 2.63 5.73 -4.35
N CYS A 65 3.18 4.90 -3.47
CA CYS A 65 4.20 5.33 -2.50
C CYS A 65 5.52 5.72 -3.16
N LEU A 66 5.93 4.98 -4.19
CA LEU A 66 7.13 5.29 -4.98
C LEU A 66 6.98 6.63 -5.70
N GLU A 67 5.84 6.87 -6.34
CA GLU A 67 5.55 8.13 -7.04
C GLU A 67 5.43 9.32 -6.08
N ALA A 68 4.85 9.12 -4.91
CA ALA A 68 4.75 10.14 -3.87
C ALA A 68 6.09 10.45 -3.18
N GLY A 69 7.18 9.78 -3.55
CA GLY A 69 8.51 9.99 -2.95
C GLY A 69 8.58 9.54 -1.50
N ALA A 70 7.83 8.51 -1.12
CA ALA A 70 7.91 7.94 0.22
C ALA A 70 9.35 7.51 0.54
N ALA A 71 9.72 7.51 1.83
CA ALA A 71 11.03 7.02 2.26
C ALA A 71 11.07 5.48 2.40
N THR A 72 9.94 4.84 2.69
CA THR A 72 9.85 3.39 2.94
C THR A 72 8.43 2.88 2.67
N PHE A 73 8.30 1.63 2.21
CA PHE A 73 7.02 0.92 2.05
C PHE A 73 6.98 -0.35 2.91
N VAL A 74 5.87 -0.57 3.60
CA VAL A 74 5.69 -1.72 4.49
C VAL A 74 4.86 -2.78 3.77
N THR A 75 5.40 -3.99 3.62
CA THR A 75 4.77 -5.07 2.83
C THR A 75 5.15 -6.47 3.32
N GLY A 76 4.20 -7.40 3.26
CA GLY A 76 4.47 -8.84 3.42
C GLY A 76 4.68 -9.58 2.09
N ASP A 77 4.63 -8.86 0.96
CA ASP A 77 4.79 -9.44 -0.38
C ASP A 77 6.28 -9.77 -0.64
N ARG A 78 6.58 -11.07 -0.75
CA ARG A 78 7.94 -11.58 -0.92
C ARG A 78 8.60 -11.14 -2.22
N VAL A 79 7.82 -10.81 -3.25
CA VAL A 79 8.35 -10.33 -4.52
C VAL A 79 8.83 -8.91 -4.33
N LEU A 80 8.00 -8.03 -3.75
CA LEU A 80 8.38 -6.64 -3.45
C LEU A 80 9.59 -6.52 -2.52
N LEU A 81 9.75 -7.41 -1.55
CA LEU A 81 10.93 -7.45 -0.67
C LEU A 81 12.27 -7.63 -1.42
N LYS A 82 12.21 -8.17 -2.64
CA LYS A 82 13.38 -8.41 -3.51
C LYS A 82 13.43 -7.46 -4.70
N THR A 83 12.41 -6.64 -4.90
CA THR A 83 12.31 -5.72 -6.03
C THR A 83 13.13 -4.47 -5.73
N PRO A 84 14.09 -4.09 -6.59
CA PRO A 84 14.83 -2.85 -6.42
C PRO A 84 13.91 -1.63 -6.57
N GLY A 85 14.13 -0.59 -5.76
CA GLY A 85 13.36 0.64 -5.77
C GLY A 85 13.22 1.26 -4.37
N LEU A 86 11.98 1.47 -3.93
CA LEU A 86 11.69 2.04 -2.62
C LEU A 86 12.14 1.08 -1.51
N PRO A 87 12.85 1.55 -0.46
CA PRO A 87 13.18 0.70 0.68
C PRO A 87 11.92 0.05 1.26
N VAL A 88 11.97 -1.26 1.47
CA VAL A 88 10.83 -2.07 1.91
C VAL A 88 11.10 -2.69 3.27
N SER A 89 10.10 -2.61 4.16
CA SER A 89 10.14 -3.28 5.47
C SER A 89 9.08 -4.38 5.53
N GLY A 90 9.49 -5.58 5.95
CA GLY A 90 8.59 -6.69 6.23
C GLY A 90 7.87 -6.53 7.56
N TYR A 91 6.74 -7.22 7.70
CA TYR A 91 6.04 -7.48 8.97
C TYR A 91 5.77 -8.98 9.11
#